data_AF-A0A1F8E9P5-F1
#
_entry.id   AF-A0A1F8E9P5-F1
#
_cell.length_a   1.000
_cell.length_b   1.000
_cell.length_c   1.000
_cell.angle_alpha   90.00
_cell.angle_beta   90.00
_cell.angle_gamma   90.00
#
_symmetry.space_group_name_H-M   'P 1'
#
loop_
_entity.id
_entity.type
_entity.pdbx_description
1 polymer ?
#
loop_
_entity_poly.entity_id
_entity_poly.type
_entity_poly.pdbx_seq_one_letter_code
_entity_poly.pdbx_strand_id
1 'polypeptide(L)'
;MNKTIIKHCITIFACLAIIYPISVNVGNMSWTLNSSLIFNLFPIFGLFAFTLLWLHTISGAFESWLRKYIDFDQFVQNTSILILVSIILHPLLLLIPVGFNFNQVFTYGEKYIWLAIIGWFLLITYDIAKFLKDKYDFFAKNWTNILIISNIGFLITFFHSLGVGDDLQSGPLRTVWIFYGITAIVAIVYTYGIKKYRADK
;
A
#
# COMPACT_ATOMS: atom_id res chain seq x y z
N MET A 1 21.27 -23.52 2.48
CA MET A 1 20.70 -22.69 3.55
C MET A 1 19.35 -23.29 3.98
N ASN A 2 19.08 -23.40 5.28
CA ASN A 2 17.89 -24.07 5.80
C ASN A 2 16.61 -23.29 5.40
N LYS A 3 15.63 -23.95 4.77
CA LYS A 3 14.36 -23.34 4.32
C LYS A 3 13.61 -22.66 5.47
N THR A 4 13.68 -23.23 6.67
CA THR A 4 13.07 -22.67 7.87
C THR A 4 13.69 -21.33 8.24
N ILE A 5 15.02 -21.21 8.19
CA ILE A 5 15.72 -19.95 8.49
C ILE A 5 15.29 -18.87 7.49
N ILE A 6 15.26 -19.20 6.19
CA ILE A 6 14.83 -18.25 5.15
C ILE A 6 13.40 -17.77 5.40
N LYS A 7 12.47 -18.68 5.70
CA LYS A 7 11.08 -18.33 6.02
C LYS A 7 11.01 -17.33 7.19
N HIS A 8 11.74 -17.57 8.27
CA HIS A 8 11.77 -16.65 9.42
C HIS A 8 12.36 -15.30 9.04
N CYS A 9 13.45 -15.26 8.26
CA CYS A 9 14.03 -14.00 7.79
C CYS A 9 13.01 -13.20 6.95
N ILE A 10 12.27 -13.84 6.05
CA ILE A 10 11.23 -13.19 5.24
C ILE A 10 10.13 -12.63 6.14
N THR A 11 9.62 -13.41 7.09
CA THR A 11 8.56 -12.97 8.02
C THR A 11 9.03 -11.82 8.89
N ILE A 12 10.23 -11.91 9.48
CA ILE A 12 10.82 -10.84 10.30
C ILE A 12 10.96 -9.56 9.47
N PHE A 13 11.49 -9.66 8.24
CA PHE A 13 11.61 -8.52 7.35
C PHE A 13 10.24 -7.88 7.06
N ALA A 14 9.22 -8.67 6.72
CA ALA A 14 7.88 -8.15 6.46
C ALA A 14 7.27 -7.47 7.70
N CYS A 15 7.43 -8.07 8.89
CA CYS A 15 6.98 -7.48 10.14
C CYS A 15 7.71 -6.17 10.44
N LEU A 16 9.04 -6.13 10.31
CA LEU A 16 9.83 -4.93 10.56
C LEU A 16 9.50 -3.81 9.56
N ALA A 17 9.25 -4.15 8.30
CA ALA A 17 8.83 -3.19 7.29
C ALA A 17 7.52 -2.49 7.70
N ILE A 18 6.57 -3.21 8.31
CA ILE A 18 5.30 -2.63 8.76
C ILE A 18 5.45 -1.90 10.10
N ILE A 19 6.11 -2.53 11.08
CA ILE A 19 6.18 -2.06 12.46
C ILE A 19 7.01 -0.77 12.54
N TYR A 20 8.11 -0.67 11.79
CA TYR A 20 9.00 0.48 11.91
C TYR A 20 8.31 1.81 11.55
N PRO A 21 7.70 2.00 10.37
CA PRO A 21 6.96 3.22 10.03
C PRO A 21 5.90 3.59 11.07
N ILE A 22 5.13 2.59 11.52
CA ILE A 22 4.08 2.78 12.51
C ILE A 22 4.67 3.21 13.85
N SER A 23 5.75 2.58 14.32
CA SER A 23 6.39 2.92 15.59
C SER A 23 6.94 4.35 15.62
N VAL A 24 7.49 4.83 14.50
CA VAL A 24 8.00 6.19 14.38
C VAL A 24 6.86 7.20 14.50
N ASN A 25 5.74 6.95 13.82
CA ASN A 25 4.55 7.80 13.88
C ASN A 25 3.87 7.75 15.26
N VAL A 26 3.67 6.56 15.84
CA VAL A 26 3.06 6.36 17.17
C VAL A 26 3.90 7.03 18.27
N GLY A 27 5.22 7.01 18.16
CA GLY A 27 6.14 7.63 19.12
C GLY A 27 6.04 9.15 19.18
N ASN A 28 5.48 9.79 18.14
CA ASN A 28 5.29 11.24 18.07
C ASN A 28 3.89 11.69 18.57
N MET A 29 3.01 10.77 18.95
CA MET A 29 1.62 11.05 19.29
C MET A 29 1.32 11.00 20.79
N SER A 30 0.47 11.90 21.26
CA SER A 30 -0.16 11.79 22.57
C SER A 30 -1.43 10.93 22.49
N TRP A 31 -1.45 9.80 23.19
CA TRP A 31 -2.56 8.87 23.19
C TRP A 31 -3.57 9.20 24.29
N THR A 32 -4.74 9.72 23.89
CA THR A 32 -5.86 9.99 24.80
C THR A 32 -7.16 9.43 24.24
N LEU A 33 -8.03 8.88 25.10
CA LEU A 33 -9.32 8.30 24.72
C LEU A 33 -10.39 9.38 24.51
N ASN A 34 -10.16 10.27 23.55
CA ASN A 34 -11.09 11.34 23.16
C ASN A 34 -11.12 11.47 21.62
N SER A 35 -11.65 12.58 21.10
CA SER A 35 -11.72 12.85 19.65
C SER A 35 -10.37 12.86 18.94
N SER A 36 -9.25 13.06 19.66
CA SER A 36 -7.90 12.96 19.10
C SER A 36 -7.53 11.54 18.67
N LEU A 37 -8.19 10.52 19.24
CA LEU A 37 -7.92 9.12 18.91
C LEU A 37 -8.15 8.85 17.42
N ILE A 38 -9.22 9.40 16.84
CA ILE A 38 -9.55 9.22 15.42
C ILE A 38 -8.46 9.84 14.54
N PHE A 39 -8.00 11.04 14.88
CA PHE A 39 -6.90 11.71 14.16
C PHE A 39 -5.56 11.00 14.31
N ASN A 40 -5.29 10.35 15.44
CA ASN A 40 -4.10 9.53 15.61
C ASN A 40 -4.16 8.22 14.80
N LEU A 41 -5.36 7.63 14.66
CA LEU A 41 -5.55 6.40 13.87
C LEU A 41 -5.48 6.68 12.36
N PHE A 42 -5.96 7.84 11.91
CA PHE A 42 -5.95 8.25 10.49
C PHE A 42 -4.62 7.96 9.75
N PRO A 43 -3.46 8.47 10.19
CA PRO A 43 -2.18 8.22 9.51
C PRO A 43 -1.72 6.77 9.66
N ILE A 44 -2.04 6.08 10.77
CA ILE A 44 -1.64 4.68 10.98
C ILE A 44 -2.22 3.77 9.90
N PHE A 45 -3.51 3.94 9.57
CA PHE A 45 -4.14 3.16 8.49
C PHE A 45 -3.54 3.49 7.12
N GLY A 46 -3.16 4.75 6.87
CA GLY A 46 -2.45 5.14 5.66
C GLY A 46 -1.07 4.50 5.54
N LEU A 47 -0.28 4.55 6.63
CA LEU A 47 1.05 3.94 6.70
C LEU A 47 0.99 2.42 6.54
N PHE A 48 0.03 1.77 7.21
CA PHE A 48 -0.16 0.33 7.15
C PHE A 48 -0.59 -0.13 5.75
N ALA A 49 -1.56 0.53 5.12
CA ALA A 49 -1.97 0.25 3.75
C ALA A 49 -0.80 0.39 2.77
N PHE A 50 -0.08 1.51 2.84
CA PHE A 50 1.04 1.80 1.95
C PHE A 50 2.15 0.75 2.08
N THR A 51 2.52 0.38 3.31
CA THR A 51 3.60 -0.58 3.54
C THR A 51 3.22 -1.98 3.08
N LEU A 52 1.96 -2.39 3.25
CA LEU A 52 1.46 -3.66 2.71
C LEU A 52 1.42 -3.66 1.18
N LEU A 53 1.01 -2.56 0.56
CA LEU A 53 1.07 -2.39 -0.90
C LEU A 53 2.51 -2.49 -1.40
N TRP A 54 3.46 -1.82 -0.72
CA TRP A 54 4.88 -1.95 -1.01
C TRP A 54 5.36 -3.41 -0.92
N LEU A 55 4.98 -4.12 0.15
CA LEU A 55 5.31 -5.54 0.30
C LEU A 55 4.73 -6.39 -0.83
N HIS A 56 3.50 -6.14 -1.28
CA HIS A 56 2.92 -6.82 -2.45
C HIS A 56 3.73 -6.56 -3.72
N THR A 57 4.08 -5.30 -3.97
CA THR A 57 4.84 -4.91 -5.16
C THR A 57 6.23 -5.55 -5.20
N ILE A 58 6.98 -5.49 -4.10
CA ILE A 58 8.30 -6.15 -4.00
C ILE A 58 8.14 -7.67 -4.11
N SER A 59 7.19 -8.25 -3.39
CA SER A 59 6.97 -9.69 -3.39
C SER A 59 6.58 -10.22 -4.77
N GLY A 60 5.84 -9.45 -5.58
CA GLY A 60 5.53 -9.79 -6.96
C GLY A 60 6.77 -9.93 -7.86
N ALA A 61 7.78 -9.08 -7.67
CA ALA A 61 9.04 -9.20 -8.40
C ALA A 61 9.81 -10.50 -8.03
N PHE A 62 9.67 -10.96 -6.79
CA PHE A 62 10.33 -12.15 -6.26
C PHE A 62 9.40 -13.38 -6.12
N GLU A 63 8.22 -13.37 -6.75
CA GLU A 63 7.16 -14.36 -6.54
C GLU A 63 7.65 -15.80 -6.67
N SER A 64 8.34 -16.12 -7.77
CA SER A 64 8.82 -17.49 -8.06
C SER A 64 9.85 -17.99 -7.04
N TRP A 65 10.59 -17.08 -6.41
CA TRP A 65 11.52 -17.41 -5.32
C TRP A 65 10.77 -17.55 -3.99
N LEU A 66 9.88 -16.61 -3.67
CA LEU A 66 9.12 -16.60 -2.42
C LEU A 66 8.22 -17.84 -2.27
N ARG A 67 7.56 -18.28 -3.35
CA ARG A 67 6.73 -19.50 -3.37
C ARG A 67 7.45 -20.77 -2.92
N LYS A 68 8.79 -20.79 -2.90
CA LYS A 68 9.60 -21.91 -2.38
C LYS A 68 9.67 -21.97 -0.85
N TYR A 69 9.29 -20.90 -0.17
CA TYR A 69 9.49 -20.71 1.27
C TYR A 69 8.22 -20.32 2.03
N ILE A 70 7.27 -19.66 1.36
CA ILE A 70 6.01 -19.21 1.95
C ILE A 70 4.81 -19.57 1.07
N ASP A 71 3.63 -19.65 1.68
CA ASP A 71 2.37 -19.67 0.95
C ASP A 71 2.06 -18.25 0.45
N PHE A 72 2.48 -17.99 -0.79
CA PHE A 72 2.39 -16.67 -1.40
C PHE A 72 0.93 -16.25 -1.63
N ASP A 73 0.07 -17.19 -2.01
CA ASP A 73 -1.33 -16.89 -2.32
C ASP A 73 -2.10 -16.57 -1.04
N GLN A 74 -1.86 -17.33 0.04
CA GLN A 74 -2.43 -17.02 1.36
C GLN A 74 -1.92 -15.67 1.89
N PHE A 75 -0.62 -15.37 1.71
CA PHE A 75 -0.05 -14.07 2.06
C PHE A 75 -0.78 -12.94 1.34
N VAL A 76 -0.89 -12.99 0.01
CA VAL A 76 -1.56 -11.97 -0.80
C VAL A 76 -3.04 -11.88 -0.44
N GLN A 77 -3.74 -13.00 -0.25
CA GLN A 77 -5.15 -13.02 0.13
C GLN A 77 -5.38 -12.31 1.46
N ASN A 78 -4.68 -12.71 2.51
CA ASN A 78 -4.88 -12.16 3.85
C ASN A 78 -4.55 -10.67 3.89
N THR A 79 -3.41 -10.29 3.31
CA THR A 79 -2.96 -8.89 3.35
C THR A 79 -3.73 -7.99 2.38
N SER A 80 -4.29 -8.51 1.28
CA SER A 80 -5.21 -7.72 0.42
C SER A 80 -6.46 -7.26 1.16
N ILE A 81 -7.04 -8.10 2.02
CA ILE A 81 -8.19 -7.73 2.85
C ILE A 81 -7.79 -6.61 3.83
N LEU A 82 -6.61 -6.73 4.44
CA LEU A 82 -6.08 -5.71 5.35
C LEU A 82 -5.82 -4.38 4.64
N ILE A 83 -5.30 -4.41 3.41
CA ILE A 83 -5.13 -3.22 2.56
C ILE A 83 -6.50 -2.60 2.28
N LEU A 84 -7.49 -3.39 1.80
CA LEU A 84 -8.82 -2.90 1.46
C LEU A 84 -9.50 -2.19 2.66
N VAL A 85 -9.48 -2.84 3.83
CA VAL A 85 -10.00 -2.24 5.06
C VAL A 85 -9.29 -0.93 5.36
N SER A 86 -7.97 -0.88 5.20
CA SER A 86 -7.16 0.29 5.54
C SER A 86 -7.36 1.45 4.57
N ILE A 87 -7.46 1.20 3.26
CA ILE A 87 -7.73 2.25 2.26
C ILE A 87 -9.16 2.79 2.34
N ILE A 88 -10.11 2.04 2.91
CA ILE A 88 -11.46 2.52 3.21
C ILE A 88 -11.45 3.33 4.52
N LEU A 89 -10.86 2.78 5.58
CA LEU A 89 -10.85 3.43 6.88
C LEU A 89 -10.03 4.73 6.87
N HIS A 90 -8.91 4.79 6.16
CA HIS A 90 -8.07 5.98 6.11
C HIS A 90 -8.84 7.27 5.76
N PRO A 91 -9.49 7.41 4.58
CA PRO A 91 -10.27 8.61 4.27
C PRO A 91 -11.48 8.78 5.19
N LEU A 92 -12.12 7.70 5.66
CA LEU A 92 -13.26 7.81 6.58
C LEU A 92 -12.87 8.36 7.96
N LEU A 93 -11.71 7.97 8.49
CA LEU A 93 -11.16 8.47 9.75
C LEU A 93 -10.86 9.98 9.65
N LEU A 94 -10.57 10.51 8.47
CA LEU A 94 -10.48 11.95 8.25
C LEU A 94 -11.85 12.61 8.05
N LEU A 95 -12.74 12.00 7.26
CA LEU A 95 -14.03 12.57 6.87
C LEU A 95 -15.05 12.64 8.02
N ILE A 96 -15.08 11.64 8.90
CA ILE A 96 -16.05 11.59 10.00
C ILE A 96 -15.90 12.78 10.96
N PRO A 97 -14.69 13.09 11.50
CA PRO A 97 -14.51 14.24 12.38
C PRO A 97 -14.82 15.60 11.75
N VAL A 98 -14.60 15.75 10.43
CA VAL A 98 -14.90 16.98 9.68
C VAL A 98 -16.35 17.02 9.17
N GLY A 99 -17.20 16.08 9.58
CA GLY A 99 -18.62 16.03 9.19
C GLY A 99 -18.83 15.87 7.68
N PHE A 100 -17.95 15.12 7.00
CA PHE A 100 -17.93 14.95 5.54
C PHE A 100 -17.81 16.27 4.76
N ASN A 101 -17.26 17.32 5.38
CA ASN A 101 -16.98 18.58 4.71
C ASN A 101 -15.71 18.46 3.85
N PHE A 102 -15.88 18.11 2.58
CA PHE A 102 -14.76 17.97 1.63
C PHE A 102 -13.93 19.25 1.51
N ASN A 103 -14.52 20.44 1.62
CA ASN A 103 -13.76 21.69 1.54
C ASN A 103 -12.67 21.76 2.63
N GLN A 104 -12.93 21.22 3.83
CA GLN A 104 -11.92 21.13 4.89
C GLN A 104 -10.83 20.11 4.59
N VAL A 105 -11.12 19.05 3.83
CA VAL A 105 -10.11 18.07 3.41
C VAL A 105 -9.18 18.68 2.35
N PHE A 106 -9.73 19.47 1.42
CA PHE A 106 -8.94 20.08 0.35
C PHE A 106 -7.93 21.15 0.84
N THR A 107 -8.08 21.67 2.08
CA THR A 107 -7.11 22.63 2.67
C THR A 107 -5.74 22.02 2.95
N TYR A 108 -5.65 20.70 3.10
CA TYR A 108 -4.39 19.97 3.31
C TYR A 108 -3.50 19.92 2.06
N GLY A 109 -4.01 20.36 0.90
CA GLY A 109 -3.25 20.45 -0.34
C GLY A 109 -4.02 19.85 -1.51
N GLU A 110 -4.81 20.68 -2.18
CA GLU A 110 -5.78 20.28 -3.20
C GLU A 110 -5.24 19.27 -4.22
N LYS A 111 -4.08 19.58 -4.82
CA LYS A 111 -3.46 18.70 -5.83
C LYS A 111 -3.17 17.30 -5.29
N TYR A 112 -2.75 17.18 -4.03
CA TYR A 112 -2.43 15.89 -3.42
C TYR A 112 -3.68 15.15 -2.99
N ILE A 113 -4.75 15.85 -2.58
CA ILE A 113 -6.05 15.24 -2.31
C ILE A 113 -6.64 14.64 -3.61
N TRP A 114 -6.50 15.33 -4.73
CA TRP A 114 -6.87 14.76 -6.04
C TRP A 114 -6.06 13.50 -6.39
N LEU A 115 -4.75 13.47 -6.12
CA LEU A 115 -3.95 12.25 -6.25
C LEU A 115 -4.50 11.13 -5.36
N ALA A 116 -4.86 11.42 -4.11
CA ALA A 116 -5.48 10.43 -3.22
C ALA A 116 -6.77 9.84 -3.79
N ILE A 117 -7.68 10.69 -4.28
CA ILE A 117 -8.96 10.26 -4.84
C ILE A 117 -8.73 9.35 -6.07
N ILE A 118 -7.89 9.79 -7.00
CA ILE A 118 -7.57 9.02 -8.21
C ILE A 118 -6.91 7.70 -7.82
N GLY A 119 -5.89 7.75 -6.96
CA GLY A 119 -5.17 6.58 -6.46
C GLY A 119 -6.09 5.58 -5.78
N TRP A 120 -7.04 6.05 -4.98
CA TRP A 120 -8.03 5.22 -4.29
C TRP A 120 -8.93 4.46 -5.27
N PHE A 121 -9.48 5.14 -6.28
CA PHE A 121 -10.29 4.47 -7.32
C PHE A 121 -9.47 3.42 -8.09
N LEU A 122 -8.22 3.74 -8.45
CA LEU A 122 -7.35 2.78 -9.15
C LEU A 122 -7.00 1.57 -8.27
N LEU A 123 -6.76 1.77 -6.97
CA LEU A 123 -6.50 0.68 -6.02
C LEU A 123 -7.72 -0.23 -5.85
N ILE A 124 -8.91 0.33 -5.66
CA ILE A 124 -10.14 -0.45 -5.50
C ILE A 124 -10.49 -1.28 -6.73
N THR A 125 -10.05 -0.87 -7.93
CA THR A 125 -10.25 -1.70 -9.13
C THR A 125 -9.66 -3.10 -8.97
N TYR A 126 -8.55 -3.25 -8.21
CA TYR A 126 -7.97 -4.55 -7.92
C TYR A 126 -8.92 -5.44 -7.12
N ASP A 127 -9.45 -4.95 -6.00
CA ASP A 127 -10.30 -5.75 -5.10
C ASP A 127 -11.63 -6.11 -5.75
N ILE A 128 -12.25 -5.15 -6.47
CA ILE A 128 -13.47 -5.41 -7.25
C ILE A 128 -13.18 -6.46 -8.32
N ALA A 129 -12.12 -6.28 -9.11
CA ALA A 129 -11.79 -7.22 -10.18
C ALA A 129 -11.42 -8.60 -9.65
N LYS A 130 -10.72 -8.69 -8.51
CA LYS A 130 -10.39 -9.96 -7.85
C LYS A 130 -11.64 -10.72 -7.47
N PHE A 131 -12.63 -10.05 -6.87
CA PHE A 131 -13.91 -10.67 -6.51
C PHE A 131 -14.73 -11.13 -7.74
N LEU A 132 -14.63 -10.40 -8.85
CA LEU A 132 -15.37 -10.68 -10.08
C LEU A 132 -14.62 -11.61 -11.05
N LYS A 133 -13.33 -11.88 -10.81
CA LYS A 133 -12.45 -12.64 -11.68
C LYS A 133 -12.98 -14.03 -12.03
N ASP A 134 -13.49 -14.74 -11.02
CA ASP A 134 -13.99 -16.11 -11.19
C ASP A 134 -15.43 -16.16 -11.75
N LYS A 135 -16.10 -15.00 -11.82
CA LYS A 135 -17.49 -14.87 -12.27
C LYS A 135 -17.59 -14.39 -13.71
N TYR A 136 -16.61 -13.60 -14.17
CA TYR A 136 -16.65 -12.97 -15.48
C TYR A 136 -15.28 -13.01 -16.17
N ASP A 137 -15.24 -13.62 -17.35
CA ASP A 137 -14.05 -13.76 -18.20
C ASP A 137 -13.33 -12.44 -18.49
N PHE A 138 -14.07 -11.32 -18.51
CA PHE A 138 -13.51 -10.00 -18.77
C PHE A 138 -12.35 -9.67 -17.81
N PHE A 139 -12.52 -9.93 -16.51
CA PHE A 139 -11.50 -9.63 -15.49
C PHE A 139 -10.34 -10.62 -15.55
N ALA A 140 -10.61 -11.89 -15.85
CA ALA A 140 -9.57 -12.89 -16.04
C ALA A 140 -8.67 -12.56 -17.24
N LYS A 141 -9.27 -12.20 -18.39
CA LYS A 141 -8.56 -11.81 -19.62
C LYS A 141 -7.74 -10.53 -19.44
N ASN A 142 -8.22 -9.58 -18.65
CA ASN A 142 -7.57 -8.29 -18.43
C ASN A 142 -6.75 -8.22 -17.13
N TRP A 143 -6.47 -9.35 -16.47
CA TRP A 143 -5.85 -9.37 -15.14
C TRP A 143 -4.53 -8.60 -15.07
N THR A 144 -3.68 -8.72 -16.09
CA THR A 144 -2.42 -7.97 -16.16
C THR A 144 -2.64 -6.45 -16.22
N ASN A 145 -3.67 -5.99 -16.95
CA ASN A 145 -4.00 -4.57 -17.04
C ASN A 145 -4.51 -4.04 -15.70
N ILE A 146 -5.35 -4.82 -15.00
CA ILE A 146 -5.83 -4.50 -13.65
C ILE A 146 -4.66 -4.36 -12.67
N LEU A 147 -3.69 -5.27 -12.72
CA LEU A 147 -2.49 -5.17 -11.88
C LEU A 147 -1.66 -3.92 -12.20
N ILE A 148 -1.51 -3.55 -13.48
CA ILE A 148 -0.82 -2.32 -13.88
C ILE A 148 -1.56 -1.09 -13.35
N ILE A 149 -2.88 -1.04 -13.53
CA ILE A 149 -3.74 0.05 -13.03
C ILE A 149 -3.59 0.20 -11.50
N SER A 150 -3.64 -0.91 -10.76
CA SER A 150 -3.45 -0.91 -9.31
C SER A 150 -2.06 -0.40 -8.91
N ASN A 151 -1.00 -0.80 -9.63
CA ASN A 151 0.36 -0.31 -9.38
C ASN A 151 0.50 1.19 -9.69
N ILE A 152 -0.17 1.71 -10.72
CA ILE A 152 -0.25 3.16 -10.98
C ILE A 152 -0.97 3.84 -9.82
N GLY A 153 -2.07 3.28 -9.33
CA GLY A 153 -2.77 3.75 -8.13
C GLY A 153 -1.84 3.84 -6.92
N PHE A 154 -1.06 2.79 -6.66
CA PHE A 154 -0.05 2.76 -5.59
C PHE A 154 1.04 3.84 -5.75
N LEU A 155 1.56 4.06 -6.97
CA LEU A 155 2.54 5.13 -7.21
C LEU A 155 1.93 6.53 -7.04
N ILE A 156 0.67 6.71 -7.42
CA ILE A 156 -0.05 7.96 -7.18
C ILE A 156 -0.24 8.20 -5.68
N THR A 157 -0.60 7.17 -4.90
CA THR A 157 -0.74 7.32 -3.44
C THR A 157 0.61 7.56 -2.75
N PHE A 158 1.72 7.06 -3.29
CA PHE A 158 3.06 7.46 -2.85
C PHE A 158 3.26 8.98 -2.95
N PHE A 159 2.97 9.59 -4.10
CA PHE A 159 3.10 11.05 -4.25
C PHE A 159 2.10 11.85 -3.41
N HIS A 160 0.88 11.33 -3.23
CA HIS A 160 -0.08 11.90 -2.27
C HIS A 160 0.52 11.94 -0.85
N SER A 161 1.03 10.81 -0.37
CA SER A 161 1.59 10.70 0.98
C SER A 161 2.79 11.61 1.20
N LEU A 162 3.70 11.73 0.21
CA LEU A 162 4.82 12.67 0.29
C LEU A 162 4.38 14.15 0.31
N GLY A 163 3.22 14.47 -0.22
CA GLY A 163 2.71 15.84 -0.28
C GLY A 163 1.95 16.30 0.96
N VAL A 164 1.26 15.37 1.64
CA VAL A 164 0.32 15.69 2.74
C VAL A 164 0.77 15.08 4.08
N GLY A 165 1.60 14.03 4.07
CA GLY A 165 2.07 13.41 5.29
C GLY A 165 3.09 14.29 6.01
N ASP A 166 2.70 14.93 7.10
CA ASP A 166 3.60 15.79 7.90
C ASP A 166 4.85 15.03 8.38
N ASP A 167 4.67 13.78 8.84
CA ASP A 167 5.79 12.91 9.25
C ASP A 167 6.71 12.48 8.09
N LEU A 168 6.28 12.72 6.85
CA LEU A 168 7.04 12.41 5.64
C LEU A 168 7.80 13.62 5.09
N GLN A 169 7.64 14.81 5.71
CA GLN A 169 8.34 16.01 5.29
C GLN A 169 9.82 16.02 5.71
N SER A 170 10.17 15.32 6.78
CA SER A 170 11.55 15.21 7.27
C SER A 170 11.78 13.94 8.10
N GLY A 171 12.99 13.75 8.61
CA GLY A 171 13.29 12.69 9.57
C GLY A 171 13.40 11.27 8.97
N PRO A 172 13.49 10.24 9.84
CA PRO A 172 13.74 8.87 9.42
C PRO A 172 12.61 8.26 8.59
N LEU A 173 11.36 8.65 8.84
CA LEU A 173 10.22 8.11 8.11
C LEU A 173 10.26 8.51 6.63
N ARG A 174 10.66 9.75 6.32
CA ARG A 174 10.88 10.21 4.94
C ARG A 174 11.89 9.34 4.20
N THR A 175 13.01 9.00 4.85
CA THR A 175 14.05 8.14 4.24
C THR A 175 13.51 6.75 3.90
N VAL A 176 12.76 6.13 4.83
CA VAL A 176 12.11 4.85 4.59
C VAL A 176 11.08 4.94 3.48
N TRP A 177 10.31 6.03 3.43
CA TRP A 177 9.32 6.25 2.37
C TRP A 177 9.95 6.37 0.99
N ILE A 178 11.04 7.13 0.87
CA ILE A 178 11.80 7.25 -0.38
C ILE A 178 12.37 5.89 -0.79
N PHE A 179 12.93 5.13 0.16
CA PHE A 179 13.39 3.76 -0.10
C PHE A 179 12.25 2.87 -0.62
N TYR A 180 11.07 2.91 0.00
CA TYR A 180 9.90 2.17 -0.47
C TYR A 180 9.44 2.59 -1.86
N GLY A 181 9.34 3.89 -2.12
CA GLY A 181 8.97 4.42 -3.44
C GLY A 181 9.94 3.99 -4.55
N ILE A 182 11.24 4.15 -4.33
CA ILE A 182 12.27 3.78 -5.32
C ILE A 182 12.23 2.28 -5.59
N THR A 183 12.23 1.45 -4.54
CA THR A 183 12.24 -0.01 -4.71
C THR A 183 10.95 -0.52 -5.33
N ALA A 184 9.80 0.09 -5.02
CA ALA A 184 8.53 -0.20 -5.70
C ALA A 184 8.59 0.12 -7.19
N ILE A 185 9.08 1.29 -7.58
CA ILE A 185 9.22 1.68 -8.99
C ILE A 185 10.11 0.67 -9.72
N VAL A 186 11.26 0.31 -9.14
CA VAL A 186 12.17 -0.68 -9.72
C VAL A 186 11.48 -2.05 -9.86
N ALA A 187 10.76 -2.52 -8.84
CA ALA A 187 10.04 -3.79 -8.87
C ALA A 187 8.91 -3.80 -9.91
N ILE A 188 8.17 -2.70 -10.08
CA ILE A 188 7.12 -2.55 -11.09
C ILE A 188 7.73 -2.60 -12.49
N VAL A 189 8.78 -1.81 -12.75
CA VAL A 189 9.48 -1.78 -14.04
C VAL A 189 10.07 -3.15 -14.38
N TYR A 190 10.67 -3.82 -13.39
CA TYR A 190 11.19 -5.18 -13.58
C TYR A 190 10.07 -6.16 -13.93
N THR A 191 8.96 -6.14 -13.18
CA THR A 191 7.87 -7.12 -13.33
C THR A 191 7.10 -6.95 -14.64
N TYR A 192 6.68 -5.72 -14.96
CA TYR A 192 5.80 -5.44 -16.08
C TYR A 192 6.53 -4.96 -17.34
N GLY A 193 7.75 -4.45 -17.20
CA GLY A 193 8.61 -4.08 -18.33
C GLY A 193 9.53 -5.24 -18.72
N ILE A 194 10.52 -5.55 -17.88
CA ILE A 194 11.64 -6.45 -18.25
C ILE A 194 11.20 -7.92 -18.31
N LYS A 195 10.62 -8.44 -17.23
CA LYS A 195 10.25 -9.86 -17.10
C LYS A 195 9.19 -10.24 -18.14
N LYS A 196 8.18 -9.38 -18.33
CA LYS A 196 7.15 -9.57 -19.36
C LYS A 196 7.74 -9.59 -20.77
N TYR A 197 8.56 -8.59 -21.13
CA TYR A 197 9.20 -8.55 -22.44
C TYR A 197 10.08 -9.77 -22.75
N ARG A 198 10.71 -10.36 -21.73
CA ARG A 198 11.50 -11.59 -21.89
C ARG A 198 10.65 -12.85 -22.04
N ALA A 199 9.44 -12.89 -21.49
CA ALA A 199 8.54 -14.03 -21.61
C ALA A 199 7.81 -14.08 -22.96
N ASP A 200 7.65 -12.93 -23.60
CA ASP A 200 7.02 -12.78 -24.92
C ASP A 200 8.00 -13.03 -26.10
N LYS A 201 9.26 -13.37 -25.82
CA LYS A 201 10.29 -13.79 -26.78
C LYS A 201 10.56 -15.29 -26.67
#